data_AF-C9S7R4-F1
#
_entry.id   AF-C9S7R4-F1
#
_cell.length_a   1.000
_cell.length_b   1.000
_cell.length_c   1.000
_cell.angle_alpha   90.00
_cell.angle_beta   90.00
_cell.angle_gamma   90.00
#
_symmetry.space_group_name_H-M   'P 1'
#
loop_
_entity.id
_entity.type
_entity.pdbx_description
1 polymer ?
#
loop_
_entity_poly.entity_id
_entity_poly.type
_entity_poly.pdbx_seq_one_letter_code
_entity_poly.pdbx_strand_id
1 'polypeptide(L)' 'MDRVHALNPFAKKETHSAGSITTYKVLTILSWLLSVIVSFYYVLYTPHDGFTIRKSIWDQNRLYPTAFTLNSLITSIYW' A
#
# COMPACT_ATOMS: atom_id res chain seq x y z
N MET A 1 -35.05 9.52 40.07
CA MET A 1 -35.25 9.78 38.63
C MET A 1 -34.00 9.30 37.90
N ASP A 2 -33.71 8.00 37.96
CA ASP A 2 -32.35 7.48 37.73
C ASP A 2 -32.21 6.65 36.44
N ARG A 3 -33.30 6.55 35.66
CA ARG A 3 -33.33 5.73 34.42
C ARG A 3 -32.94 6.49 33.16
N VAL A 4 -32.91 7.83 33.19
CA VAL A 4 -32.64 8.67 32.02
C VAL A 4 -31.16 8.81 31.67
N HIS A 5 -30.24 8.62 32.62
CA HIS A 5 -28.80 8.66 32.37
C HIS A 5 -28.22 7.35 31.80
N ALA A 6 -28.95 6.24 31.88
CA ALA A 6 -28.54 4.93 31.36
C ALA A 6 -28.80 4.75 29.84
N LEU A 7 -29.50 5.71 29.22
CA LEU A 7 -29.99 5.67 27.84
C LEU A 7 -29.24 6.63 26.92
N ASN A 8 -27.98 6.95 27.21
CA ASN A 8 -27.16 7.74 26.30
C ASN A 8 -26.44 6.82 25.29
N PRO A 9 -26.93 6.71 24.03
CA PRO A 9 -26.28 5.88 23.01
C PRO A 9 -24.89 6.43 22.59
N PHE A 10 -24.53 7.64 22.99
CA PHE A 10 -23.23 8.27 22.76
C PHE A 10 -22.26 8.13 23.95
N ALA A 11 -22.71 7.60 25.09
CA ALA A 11 -21.85 7.35 26.24
C ALA A 11 -20.98 6.08 26.09
N LYS A 12 -21.21 5.29 25.03
CA LYS A 12 -20.42 4.11 24.72
C LYS A 12 -19.00 4.53 24.29
N LYS A 13 -18.12 4.74 25.26
CA LYS A 13 -16.68 4.75 25.01
C LYS A 13 -16.27 3.32 24.71
N GLU A 14 -16.00 3.03 23.44
CA GLU A 14 -15.28 1.82 23.02
C GLU A 14 -14.03 1.69 23.90
N THR A 15 -14.09 0.81 24.90
CA THR A 15 -13.05 0.70 25.91
C THR A 15 -12.03 -0.31 25.40
N HIS A 16 -11.12 0.15 24.55
CA HIS A 16 -10.01 -0.70 24.12
C HIS A 16 -9.08 -0.93 25.30
N SER A 17 -8.82 -2.20 25.62
CA SER A 17 -7.80 -2.55 26.60
C SER A 17 -6.45 -1.97 26.19
N ALA A 18 -5.62 -1.56 27.16
CA ALA A 18 -4.26 -1.07 26.91
C ALA A 18 -3.42 -2.04 26.06
N GLY A 19 -3.69 -3.35 26.19
CA GLY A 19 -3.10 -4.38 25.34
C GLY A 19 -3.51 -4.26 23.87
N SER A 20 -4.79 -4.02 23.59
CA SER A 20 -5.30 -3.82 22.21
C SER A 20 -4.68 -2.60 21.54
N ILE A 21 -4.51 -1.51 22.29
CA ILE A 21 -3.86 -0.28 21.79
C ILE A 21 -2.38 -0.54 21.47
N THR A 22 -1.68 -1.27 22.32
CA THR A 22 -0.26 -1.61 22.12
C THR A 22 -0.10 -2.52 20.91
N THR A 23 -0.91 -3.56 20.80
CA THR A 23 -0.89 -4.49 19.65
C THR A 23 -1.17 -3.74 18.35
N TYR A 24 -2.16 -2.85 18.32
CA TYR A 24 -2.46 -2.03 17.15
C TYR A 24 -1.24 -1.21 16.73
N LYS A 25 -0.62 -0.47 17.66
CA LYS A 25 0.58 0.34 17.36
C LYS A 25 1.73 -0.50 16.79
N VAL A 26 2.02 -1.64 17.40
CA VAL A 26 3.10 -2.54 16.95
C VAL A 26 2.80 -3.08 15.55
N LEU A 27 1.60 -3.62 15.33
CA LEU A 27 1.21 -4.15 14.03
C LEU A 27 1.22 -3.07 12.95
N THR A 28 0.74 -1.85 13.25
CA THR A 28 0.78 -0.73 12.29
C THR A 28 2.22 -0.40 11.89
N ILE A 29 3.15 -0.32 12.83
CA ILE A 29 4.57 -0.04 12.52
C ILE A 29 5.17 -1.19 11.70
N LEU A 30 4.88 -2.45 12.04
CA LEU A 30 5.36 -3.61 11.30
C LEU A 30 4.80 -3.66 9.88
N SER A 31 3.50 -3.42 9.69
CA SER A 31 2.87 -3.35 8.38
C SER A 31 3.44 -2.23 7.53
N TRP A 32 3.65 -1.05 8.13
CA TRP A 32 4.30 0.07 7.45
C TRP A 32 5.73 -0.29 7.01
N LEU A 33 6.53 -0.86 7.92
CA LEU A 33 7.91 -1.24 7.63
C LEU A 33 7.98 -2.32 6.55
N LEU A 34 7.11 -3.33 6.61
CA LEU A 34 7.01 -4.36 5.59
C LEU A 34 6.68 -3.75 4.23
N SER A 35 5.71 -2.85 4.16
CA SER A 35 5.36 -2.15 2.91
C SER A 35 6.58 -1.40 2.35
N VAL A 36 7.28 -0.65 3.20
CA VAL A 36 8.49 0.10 2.80
C VAL A 36 9.57 -0.83 2.27
N ILE A 37 9.89 -1.91 3.00
CA ILE A 37 10.91 -2.88 2.61
C ILE A 37 10.55 -3.53 1.27
N VAL A 38 9.30 -3.96 1.10
CA VAL A 38 8.84 -4.57 -0.16
C VAL A 38 8.94 -3.58 -1.31
N SER A 39 8.53 -2.32 -1.12
CA SER A 39 8.68 -1.28 -2.14
C SER A 39 10.15 -1.08 -2.54
N PHE A 40 11.06 -0.92 -1.57
CA PHE A 40 12.49 -0.81 -1.87
C PHE A 40 13.04 -2.05 -2.57
N TYR A 41 12.64 -3.24 -2.12
CA TYR A 41 13.05 -4.50 -2.75
C TYR A 41 12.64 -4.55 -4.22
N TYR A 42 11.38 -4.28 -4.55
CA TYR A 42 10.92 -4.31 -5.95
C TYR A 42 11.47 -3.16 -6.81
N VAL A 43 11.76 -1.99 -6.22
CA VAL A 43 12.39 -0.88 -6.93
C VAL A 43 13.84 -1.21 -7.29
N LEU A 44 14.62 -1.72 -6.33
CA LEU A 44 16.05 -2.00 -6.51
C LEU A 44 16.31 -3.33 -7.23
N TYR A 45 15.50 -4.34 -6.91
CA TYR A 45 15.53 -5.67 -7.52
C TYR A 45 14.32 -5.80 -8.44
N THR A 46 14.27 -4.95 -9.46
CA THR A 46 13.21 -5.02 -10.46
C THR A 46 13.10 -6.46 -10.96
N PRO A 47 11.94 -7.13 -10.81
CA PRO A 47 11.78 -8.50 -11.26
C PRO A 47 11.98 -8.50 -12.76
N HIS A 48 13.10 -9.06 -13.21
CA HIS A 48 13.36 -9.33 -14.62
C HIS A 48 12.57 -10.57 -15.06
N ASP A 49 11.41 -10.83 -14.43
CA ASP A 49 10.79 -12.15 -14.33
C ASP A 49 10.40 -12.74 -15.68
N GLY A 50 10.79 -14.01 -15.87
CA GLY A 50 10.13 -14.95 -16.77
C GLY A 50 10.85 -15.29 -18.08
N PHE A 51 10.38 -16.36 -18.72
CA PHE A 51 10.88 -16.95 -19.98
C PHE A 51 11.07 -15.94 -21.13
N THR A 52 10.45 -14.76 -21.05
CA THR A 52 10.66 -13.61 -21.93
C THR A 52 11.60 -12.59 -21.29
N ILE A 53 12.83 -13.02 -21.02
CA ILE A 53 13.89 -12.16 -20.50
C ILE A 53 14.07 -10.98 -21.49
N ARG A 54 14.10 -9.74 -20.98
CA ARG A 54 14.43 -8.50 -21.72
C ARG A 54 13.36 -7.90 -22.64
N LYS A 55 12.08 -8.13 -22.37
CA LYS A 55 11.00 -7.39 -23.04
C LYS A 55 10.13 -6.64 -22.03
N SER A 56 10.70 -5.62 -21.39
CA SER A 56 9.87 -4.65 -20.68
C SER A 56 8.89 -4.02 -21.66
N ILE A 57 7.69 -3.65 -21.19
CA ILE A 57 6.72 -2.87 -21.98
C ILE A 57 7.40 -1.60 -22.53
N TRP A 58 8.32 -1.02 -21.76
CA TRP A 58 9.11 0.14 -22.17
C TRP A 58 10.10 -0.17 -23.29
N ASP A 59 10.74 -1.33 -23.26
CA ASP A 59 11.66 -1.76 -24.33
C ASP A 59 10.90 -1.96 -25.64
N GLN A 60 9.68 -2.53 -25.58
CA GLN A 60 8.83 -2.69 -26.77
C GLN A 60 8.32 -1.34 -27.30
N ASN A 61 7.90 -0.43 -26.42
CA ASN A 61 7.51 0.94 -26.81
C ASN A 61 8.65 1.70 -27.49
N ARG A 62 9.90 1.51 -27.03
CA ARG A 62 11.07 2.13 -27.63
C ARG A 62 11.46 1.49 -28.97
N LEU A 63 11.30 0.16 -29.09
CA LEU A 63 11.66 -0.58 -30.30
C LEU A 63 10.66 -0.34 -31.44
N TYR A 64 9.37 -0.19 -31.13
CA TYR A 64 8.29 -0.01 -32.11
C TYR A 64 7.49 1.27 -31.85
N PRO A 65 8.03 2.44 -32.22
CA PRO A 65 7.33 3.69 -31.98
C PRO A 65 6.09 3.83 -32.87
N THR A 66 4.94 4.12 -32.25
CA THR A 66 3.65 4.36 -32.90
C THR A 66 2.99 5.60 -32.27
N ALA A 67 1.92 6.11 -32.86
CA ALA A 67 1.15 7.24 -32.30
C ALA A 67 0.55 6.94 -30.91
N PHE A 68 0.56 5.68 -30.47
CA PHE A 68 0.03 5.22 -29.19
C PHE A 68 1.13 4.76 -28.21
N THR A 69 2.40 5.07 -28.47
CA THR A 69 3.48 4.72 -27.54
C THR A 69 3.32 5.45 -26.21
N LEU A 70 3.41 4.69 -25.13
CA LEU A 70 3.23 5.19 -23.78
C LEU A 70 4.55 5.78 -23.25
N ASN A 71 4.47 6.95 -22.61
CA ASN A 71 5.61 7.57 -21.94
C ASN A 71 5.83 6.91 -20.58
N SER A 72 7.00 6.28 -20.38
CA SER A 72 7.33 5.55 -19.15
C SER A 72 7.32 6.43 -17.91
N LEU A 73 7.80 7.68 -18.03
CA LEU A 73 7.89 8.60 -16.91
C LEU A 73 6.51 9.08 -16.47
N ILE A 74 5.61 9.37 -17.40
CA ILE A 74 4.22 9.73 -17.07
C ILE A 74 3.55 8.57 -16.36
N THR A 75 3.66 7.35 -16.89
CA THR A 75 3.02 6.18 -16.27
C THR A 75 3.57 5.92 -14.87
N SER A 76 4.89 5.98 -14.65
CA SER A 76 5.48 5.77 -13.32
C SER A 76 5.14 6.84 -12.28
N ILE A 77 4.68 8.03 -12.69
CA ILE A 77 4.24 9.09 -11.76
C ILE A 77 2.77 8.89 -11.35
N TYR A 78 1.93 8.44 -12.28
CA TYR A 78 0.48 8.37 -12.09
C TYR A 78 -0.05 6.97 -11.75
N TRP A 79 0.78 5.94 -11.87
CA TRP A 79 0.41 4.54 -11.65
C TRP A 79 1.54 3.78 -10.95
#